data_AF-A0A085VXF8-F1
#
_entry.id   AF-A0A085VXF8-F1
#
_cell.length_a   1.000
_cell.length_b   1.000
_cell.length_c   1.000
_cell.angle_alpha   90.00
_cell.angle_beta   90.00
_cell.angle_gamma   90.00
#
_symmetry.space_group_name_H-M   'P 1'
#
loop_
_entity.id
_entity.type
_entity.pdbx_description
1 polymer ?
#
loop_
_entity_poly.entity_id
_entity_poly.type
_entity_poly.pdbx_seq_one_letter_code
_entity_poly.pdbx_strand_id
1 'polypeptide(L)'
;MVERSRPHRFMTCFIKLMSYHRLPHVEGEFQVAVDAVRCALTQQYLRDPHLGGPGVFRQEFGASGQEILAEFSYLPHTDFPTRTRPMLNPRLQALFDDYFSSHQHPINRLTHKVAIPVIVLHIVAMLDWVKLFSFPGLPGGDLTLGIVAWLLATLWYLRADVKLGLIVSVAMALCFPLGRMMPVWSVVAIAVGGWLIQLAGHAVWEKKSPSFLTNMVHALIGPMFFVALITGDYAIKSQPMDASASRA
;
A
#
# COMPACT_ATOMS: atom_id res chain seq x y z
N MET A 1 25.60 17.87 25.44
CA MET A 1 24.23 18.41 25.23
C MET A 1 23.98 18.43 23.73
N VAL A 2 23.31 17.43 23.18
CA VAL A 2 22.91 17.39 21.77
C VAL A 2 21.42 17.67 21.72
N GLU A 3 21.08 18.80 21.10
CA GLU A 3 19.73 19.32 21.01
C GLU A 3 18.86 18.40 20.12
N ARG A 4 17.91 17.69 20.73
CA ARG A 4 16.86 16.94 20.02
C ARG A 4 15.97 17.94 19.27
N SER A 5 16.23 18.11 17.98
CA SER A 5 15.34 18.87 17.10
C SER A 5 13.99 18.17 16.97
N ARG A 6 12.93 18.89 17.39
CA ARG A 6 11.58 18.37 17.65
C ARG A 6 10.85 17.98 16.33
N PRO A 7 10.19 16.81 16.26
CA PRO A 7 9.47 16.31 15.08
C PRO A 7 8.24 17.14 14.66
N HIS A 8 7.75 18.05 15.50
CA HIS A 8 6.56 18.86 15.21
C HIS A 8 6.75 19.87 14.06
N ARG A 9 7.98 20.33 13.78
CA ARG A 9 8.21 21.34 12.73
C ARG A 9 8.11 20.78 11.30
N PHE A 10 8.41 19.50 11.08
CA PHE A 10 8.37 18.89 9.75
C PHE A 10 6.97 18.46 9.31
N MET A 11 6.15 17.96 10.23
CA MET A 11 4.74 17.66 9.95
C MET A 11 3.97 18.94 9.60
N THR A 12 4.27 20.04 10.30
CA THR A 12 3.75 21.36 9.98
C THR A 12 4.24 21.84 8.60
N CYS A 13 5.50 21.59 8.24
CA CYS A 13 6.06 22.00 6.95
C CYS A 13 5.45 21.22 5.77
N PHE A 14 5.19 19.91 5.92
CA PHE A 14 4.57 19.09 4.89
C PHE A 14 3.07 19.40 4.69
N ILE A 15 2.33 19.65 5.79
CA ILE A 15 0.96 20.17 5.74
C ILE A 15 0.93 21.56 5.08
N LYS A 16 1.93 22.41 5.35
CA LYS A 16 2.05 23.74 4.77
C LYS A 16 2.45 23.71 3.30
N LEU A 17 3.30 22.76 2.88
CA LEU A 17 3.64 22.50 1.47
C LEU A 17 2.41 22.05 0.68
N MET A 18 1.60 21.17 1.28
CA MET A 18 0.32 20.70 0.73
C MET A 18 -0.80 21.76 0.81
N SER A 19 -0.57 22.87 1.53
CA SER A 19 -1.50 24.02 1.60
C SER A 19 -1.09 25.18 0.69
N TYR A 20 0.14 25.20 0.14
CA TYR A 20 0.70 26.36 -0.56
C TYR A 20 0.44 26.38 -2.07
N HIS A 21 0.03 25.27 -2.69
CA HIS A 21 -0.39 25.28 -4.09
C HIS A 21 -1.90 25.25 -4.22
N ARG A 22 -2.52 26.41 -3.99
CA ARG A 22 -3.78 26.76 -4.66
C ARG A 22 -3.40 27.07 -6.12
N LEU A 23 -3.22 26.03 -6.94
CA LEU A 23 -3.13 26.21 -8.39
C LEU A 23 -4.57 26.35 -8.91
N PRO A 24 -5.00 27.55 -9.32
CA PRO A 24 -6.30 27.70 -9.94
C PRO A 24 -6.24 26.96 -11.28
N HIS A 25 -7.19 26.03 -11.51
CA HIS A 25 -7.47 25.29 -12.77
C HIS A 25 -7.15 23.79 -12.89
N VAL A 26 -7.02 23.01 -11.80
CA VAL A 26 -7.11 21.53 -11.93
C VAL A 26 -7.99 20.98 -10.81
N GLU A 27 -9.31 21.16 -10.96
CA GLU A 27 -10.27 21.02 -9.85
C GLU A 27 -11.00 19.67 -9.84
N GLY A 28 -11.03 19.05 -8.66
CA GLY A 28 -11.87 17.91 -8.32
C GLY A 28 -11.08 16.67 -7.89
N GLU A 29 -10.70 15.85 -8.85
CA GLU A 29 -10.32 14.45 -8.61
C GLU A 29 -8.95 14.29 -7.92
N PHE A 30 -7.97 15.14 -8.26
CA PHE A 30 -6.65 15.11 -7.63
C PHE A 30 -6.68 15.52 -6.15
N GLN A 31 -7.49 16.53 -5.84
CA GLN A 31 -7.68 17.00 -4.46
C GLN A 31 -8.42 15.94 -3.62
N VAL A 32 -9.42 15.26 -4.20
CA VAL A 32 -10.10 14.12 -3.58
C VAL A 32 -9.14 12.97 -3.29
N ALA A 33 -8.21 12.66 -4.20
CA ALA A 33 -7.19 11.63 -3.96
C ALA A 33 -6.25 12.01 -2.79
N VAL A 34 -5.81 13.27 -2.74
CA VAL A 34 -4.98 13.79 -1.65
C VAL A 34 -5.72 13.78 -0.31
N ASP A 35 -7.00 14.15 -0.29
CA ASP A 35 -7.83 14.16 0.91
C ASP A 35 -8.25 12.75 1.35
N ALA A 36 -8.43 11.81 0.41
CA ALA A 36 -8.64 10.39 0.70
C ALA A 36 -7.39 9.75 1.31
N VAL A 37 -6.19 10.10 0.81
CA VAL A 37 -4.93 9.71 1.44
C VAL A 37 -4.86 10.30 2.84
N ARG A 38 -5.10 11.60 3.01
CA ARG A 38 -5.13 12.25 4.34
C ARG A 38 -6.09 11.54 5.31
N CYS A 39 -7.30 11.22 4.89
CA CYS A 39 -8.31 10.52 5.70
C CYS A 39 -7.88 9.09 6.05
N ALA A 40 -7.30 8.34 5.10
CA ALA A 40 -6.78 7.00 5.33
C ALA A 40 -5.58 7.00 6.29
N LEU A 41 -4.70 7.99 6.20
CA LEU A 41 -3.60 8.20 7.15
C LEU A 41 -4.14 8.44 8.57
N THR A 42 -5.17 9.27 8.71
CA THR A 42 -5.81 9.56 10.00
C THR A 42 -6.54 8.34 10.58
N GLN A 43 -7.29 7.60 9.76
CA GLN A 43 -7.98 6.40 10.25
C GLN A 43 -7.03 5.27 10.64
N GLN A 44 -5.92 5.11 9.92
CA GLN A 44 -4.92 4.10 10.26
C GLN A 44 -4.17 4.46 11.54
N TYR A 45 -3.89 5.75 11.78
CA TYR A 45 -3.33 6.24 13.04
C TYR A 45 -4.25 5.93 14.23
N LEU A 46 -5.57 6.06 14.05
CA LEU A 46 -6.56 5.77 15.08
C LEU A 46 -6.78 4.26 15.34
N ARG A 47 -6.43 3.39 14.39
CA ARG A 47 -6.60 1.93 14.51
C ARG A 47 -5.35 1.17 14.94
N ASP A 48 -4.18 1.80 14.97
CA ASP A 48 -2.91 1.15 15.28
C ASP A 48 -2.49 1.40 16.75
N PRO A 49 -2.67 0.43 17.67
CA PRO A 49 -2.27 0.57 19.06
C PRO A 49 -0.75 0.70 19.28
N HIS A 50 0.06 0.51 18.23
CA HIS A 50 1.52 0.66 18.29
C HIS A 50 2.02 2.09 18.03
N LEU A 51 1.15 3.04 17.64
CA LEU A 51 1.51 4.46 17.45
C LEU A 51 1.35 5.33 18.71
N GLY A 52 0.94 4.72 19.83
CA GLY A 52 0.79 5.34 21.14
C GLY A 52 -0.17 4.52 21.99
N GLY A 53 0.37 3.74 22.92
CA GLY A 53 -0.43 2.88 23.80
C GLY A 53 -1.39 3.65 24.72
N PRO A 54 -2.14 2.95 25.59
CA PRO A 54 -3.23 3.49 26.42
C PRO A 54 -2.86 4.68 27.34
N GLY A 55 -1.57 5.00 27.48
CA GLY A 55 -1.08 6.18 28.19
C GLY A 55 -1.35 7.52 27.48
N VAL A 56 -1.38 7.56 26.14
CA VAL A 56 -1.70 8.77 25.38
C VAL A 56 -3.21 8.99 25.34
N PHE A 57 -3.97 7.91 25.20
CA PHE A 57 -5.45 7.91 25.23
C PHE A 57 -6.01 8.44 26.57
N ARG A 58 -5.33 8.13 27.69
CA ARG A 58 -5.65 8.65 29.03
C ARG A 58 -5.53 10.17 29.14
N GLN A 59 -4.62 10.78 28.37
CA GLN A 59 -4.35 12.21 28.44
C GLN A 59 -5.37 13.05 27.63
N GLU A 60 -5.98 12.46 26.59
CA GLU A 60 -6.93 13.15 25.71
C GLU A 60 -8.41 12.93 26.06
N PHE A 61 -8.80 11.77 26.61
CA PHE A 61 -10.22 11.41 26.79
C PHE A 61 -10.69 11.27 28.24
N GLY A 62 -9.78 11.40 29.22
CA GLY A 62 -10.15 11.35 30.65
C GLY A 62 -10.83 10.04 31.08
N ALA A 63 -11.64 10.11 32.14
CA ALA A 63 -12.19 8.95 32.85
C ALA A 63 -13.14 8.05 32.02
N SER A 64 -13.74 8.54 30.94
CA SER A 64 -14.72 7.76 30.14
C SER A 64 -14.08 6.62 29.34
N GLY A 65 -12.78 6.70 29.04
CA GLY A 65 -12.05 5.63 28.35
C GLY A 65 -11.85 4.37 29.21
N GLN A 66 -11.93 4.48 30.54
CA GLN A 66 -11.79 3.33 31.45
C GLN A 66 -13.06 2.48 31.52
N GLU A 67 -14.25 3.07 31.36
CA GLU A 67 -15.52 2.34 31.39
C GLU A 67 -15.66 1.39 30.20
N ILE A 68 -15.22 1.83 29.01
CA ILE A 68 -15.22 1.01 27.78
C ILE A 68 -14.22 -0.17 27.89
N LEU A 69 -13.09 0.03 28.56
CA LEU A 69 -12.09 -1.05 28.77
C LEU A 69 -12.54 -2.05 29.85
N ALA A 70 -13.29 -1.59 30.85
CA ALA A 70 -13.86 -2.45 31.89
C ALA A 70 -15.02 -3.32 31.35
N GLU A 71 -15.72 -2.85 30.32
CA GLU A 71 -16.78 -3.63 29.66
C GLU A 71 -16.20 -4.76 28.77
N PHE A 72 -15.01 -4.55 28.19
CA PHE A 72 -14.32 -5.56 27.37
C PHE A 72 -13.57 -6.63 28.19
N SER A 73 -13.22 -6.36 29.45
CA SER A 73 -12.52 -7.31 30.33
C SER A 73 -13.43 -8.34 30.99
N TYR A 74 -14.76 -8.21 30.82
CA TYR A 74 -15.75 -9.18 31.33
C TYR A 74 -16.18 -10.22 30.28
N LEU A 75 -15.69 -10.12 29.04
CA LEU A 75 -15.96 -11.14 28.04
C LEU A 75 -15.13 -12.40 28.38
N PRO A 76 -15.77 -13.58 28.53
CA PRO A 76 -15.03 -14.82 28.77
C PRO A 76 -14.00 -14.99 27.65
N HIS A 77 -12.78 -15.42 28.02
CA HIS A 77 -11.77 -15.85 27.07
C HIS A 77 -12.33 -17.04 26.29
N THR A 78 -13.07 -16.76 25.22
CA THR A 78 -13.38 -17.75 24.22
C THR A 78 -12.06 -18.07 23.55
N ASP A 79 -11.57 -19.29 23.78
CA ASP A 79 -10.50 -19.86 22.99
C ASP A 79 -10.96 -19.86 21.53
N PHE A 80 -10.59 -18.81 20.80
CA PHE A 80 -10.76 -18.80 19.37
C PHE A 80 -9.92 -19.94 18.83
N PRO A 81 -10.49 -20.88 18.05
CA PRO A 81 -9.68 -21.88 17.39
C PRO A 81 -8.58 -21.13 16.65
N THR A 82 -7.32 -21.44 16.95
CA THR A 82 -6.17 -20.90 16.26
C THR A 82 -6.38 -21.21 14.79
N ARG A 83 -6.87 -20.21 14.04
CA ARG A 83 -7.14 -20.33 12.63
C ARG A 83 -5.82 -20.77 12.02
N THR A 84 -5.73 -22.03 11.62
CA THR A 84 -4.62 -22.56 10.85
C THR A 84 -4.60 -21.74 9.58
N ARG A 85 -3.75 -20.70 9.56
CA ARG A 85 -3.62 -19.84 8.40
C ARG A 85 -3.16 -20.75 7.26
N PRO A 86 -3.79 -20.67 6.07
CA PRO A 86 -3.28 -21.39 4.91
C PRO A 86 -1.80 -21.07 4.79
N MET A 87 -0.96 -22.10 4.82
CA MET A 87 0.48 -21.89 4.71
C MET A 87 0.77 -21.44 3.29
N LEU A 88 1.25 -20.20 3.14
CA LEU A 88 1.80 -19.71 1.88
C LEU A 88 2.89 -20.69 1.41
N ASN A 89 3.02 -20.84 0.09
CA ASN A 89 4.16 -21.54 -0.49
C ASN A 89 5.47 -21.00 0.11
N PRO A 90 6.39 -21.84 0.62
CA PRO A 90 7.63 -21.38 1.27
C PRO A 90 8.46 -20.41 0.42
N ARG A 91 8.45 -20.59 -0.92
CA ARG A 91 9.14 -19.66 -1.83
C ARG A 91 8.46 -18.29 -1.85
N LEU A 92 7.13 -18.26 -1.90
CA LEU A 92 6.36 -17.01 -1.88
C LEU A 92 6.49 -16.32 -0.51
N GLN A 93 6.47 -17.08 0.58
CA GLN A 93 6.74 -16.57 1.92
C GLN A 93 8.11 -15.88 1.98
N ALA A 94 9.17 -16.51 1.45
CA ALA A 94 10.50 -15.91 1.39
C ALA A 94 10.54 -14.62 0.56
N LEU A 95 9.81 -14.58 -0.57
CA LEU A 95 9.69 -13.36 -1.39
C LEU A 95 8.96 -12.23 -0.63
N PHE A 96 7.92 -12.56 0.14
CA PHE A 96 7.20 -11.58 0.97
C PHE A 96 8.04 -11.10 2.13
N ASP A 97 8.81 -11.98 2.78
CA ASP A 97 9.70 -11.60 3.87
C ASP A 97 10.85 -10.71 3.38
N ASP A 98 11.44 -11.04 2.22
CA ASP A 98 12.44 -10.21 1.54
C ASP A 98 11.87 -8.84 1.16
N TYR A 99 10.70 -8.80 0.52
CA TYR A 99 9.99 -7.57 0.19
C TYR A 99 9.68 -6.74 1.43
N PHE A 100 9.19 -7.37 2.51
CA PHE A 100 8.90 -6.67 3.75
C PHE A 100 10.18 -6.09 4.39
N SER A 101 11.30 -6.81 4.33
CA SER A 101 12.58 -6.38 4.91
C SER A 101 13.12 -5.06 4.33
N SER A 102 12.76 -4.74 3.08
CA SER A 102 13.10 -3.47 2.44
C SER A 102 12.11 -2.34 2.68
N HIS A 103 11.00 -2.61 3.40
CA HIS A 103 9.91 -1.67 3.69
C HIS A 103 9.53 -1.69 5.19
N GLN A 104 10.47 -1.28 6.05
CA GLN A 104 10.31 -1.33 7.50
C GLN A 104 9.69 -0.06 8.09
N HIS A 105 9.79 1.08 7.43
CA HIS A 105 9.22 2.32 7.95
C HIS A 105 7.70 2.35 7.73
N PRO A 106 6.88 2.62 8.77
CA PRO A 106 5.41 2.55 8.66
C PRO A 106 4.84 3.52 7.62
N ILE A 107 5.42 4.73 7.51
CA ILE A 107 4.99 5.70 6.50
C ILE A 107 5.38 5.26 5.09
N ASN A 108 6.55 4.64 4.90
CA ASN A 108 6.92 4.10 3.59
C ASN A 108 6.00 2.94 3.18
N ARG A 109 5.65 2.03 4.10
CA ARG A 109 4.64 1.01 3.82
C ARG A 109 3.30 1.59 3.41
N LEU A 110 2.92 2.72 3.99
CA LEU A 110 1.65 3.37 3.71
C LEU A 110 1.66 4.05 2.34
N THR A 111 2.74 4.74 1.98
CA THR A 111 2.90 5.25 0.61
C THR A 111 2.84 4.12 -0.41
N HIS A 112 3.41 2.95 -0.11
CA HIS A 112 3.32 1.77 -0.96
C HIS A 112 1.90 1.22 -1.08
N LYS A 113 1.17 1.09 0.02
CA LYS A 113 -0.23 0.63 0.01
C LYS A 113 -1.13 1.49 -0.89
N VAL A 114 -0.90 2.80 -0.93
CA VAL A 114 -1.64 3.74 -1.79
C VAL A 114 -1.10 3.73 -3.22
N ALA A 115 0.22 3.77 -3.40
CA ALA A 115 0.84 3.92 -4.70
C ALA A 115 0.75 2.64 -5.54
N ILE A 116 0.82 1.45 -4.96
CA ILE A 116 0.80 0.18 -5.72
C ILE A 116 -0.47 0.05 -6.58
N PRO A 117 -1.72 0.22 -6.07
CA PRO A 117 -2.92 0.17 -6.91
C PRO A 117 -2.92 1.20 -8.05
N VAL A 118 -2.48 2.42 -7.76
CA VAL A 118 -2.42 3.55 -8.71
C VAL A 118 -1.37 3.29 -9.79
N ILE A 119 -0.22 2.72 -9.41
CA ILE A 119 0.87 2.34 -10.32
C ILE A 119 0.45 1.20 -11.24
N VAL A 120 -0.17 0.16 -10.69
CA VAL A 120 -0.72 -0.95 -11.49
C VAL A 120 -1.73 -0.43 -12.52
N LEU A 121 -2.64 0.46 -12.10
CA LEU A 121 -3.65 1.05 -13.00
C LEU A 121 -3.01 1.76 -14.20
N HIS A 122 -2.09 2.72 -13.96
CA HIS A 122 -1.51 3.45 -15.10
C HIS A 122 -0.60 2.57 -15.94
N ILE A 123 0.13 1.59 -15.37
CA ILE A 123 0.98 0.68 -16.15
C ILE A 123 0.10 -0.12 -17.11
N VAL A 124 -0.99 -0.72 -16.61
CA VAL A 124 -1.92 -1.46 -17.46
C VAL A 124 -2.52 -0.55 -18.54
N ALA A 125 -2.99 0.64 -18.15
CA ALA A 125 -3.60 1.60 -19.09
C ALA A 125 -2.63 2.04 -20.20
N MET A 126 -1.39 2.42 -19.84
CA MET A 126 -0.40 2.91 -20.81
C MET A 126 0.10 1.79 -21.73
N LEU A 127 0.26 0.57 -21.22
CA LEU A 127 0.60 -0.59 -22.06
C LEU A 127 -0.56 -0.95 -23.00
N ASP A 128 -1.81 -0.76 -22.58
CA ASP A 128 -2.98 -0.98 -23.43
C ASP A 128 -3.08 0.01 -24.60
N TRP A 129 -2.44 1.18 -24.52
CA TRP A 129 -2.35 2.12 -25.65
C TRP A 129 -1.51 1.59 -26.82
N VAL A 130 -0.62 0.63 -26.56
CA VAL A 130 0.24 0.03 -27.58
C VAL A 130 -0.49 -1.15 -28.22
N LYS A 131 -1.14 -0.90 -29.37
CA LYS A 131 -1.80 -1.94 -30.17
C LYS A 131 -0.75 -2.75 -30.94
N LEU A 132 -0.74 -4.07 -30.75
CA LEU A 132 0.15 -4.99 -31.45
C LEU A 132 -0.53 -5.58 -32.69
N PHE A 133 -1.79 -5.98 -32.54
CA PHE A 133 -2.61 -6.51 -33.63
C PHE A 133 -4.07 -6.12 -33.41
N SER A 134 -4.77 -5.79 -34.49
CA SER A 134 -6.22 -5.54 -34.46
C SER A 134 -6.94 -6.66 -35.18
N PHE A 135 -8.01 -7.17 -34.58
CA PHE A 135 -8.90 -8.18 -35.15
C PHE A 135 -10.26 -7.51 -35.44
N PRO A 136 -10.45 -6.92 -36.64
CA PRO A 136 -11.72 -6.31 -37.00
C PRO A 136 -12.84 -7.36 -36.98
N GLY A 137 -13.88 -7.14 -36.16
CA GLY A 137 -15.03 -8.05 -36.02
C GLY A 137 -15.21 -8.69 -34.64
N LEU A 138 -14.22 -8.58 -33.75
CA LEU A 138 -14.33 -9.00 -32.36
C LEU A 138 -14.52 -7.76 -31.45
N PRO A 139 -15.58 -7.68 -30.62
CA PRO A 139 -15.70 -6.63 -29.61
C PRO A 139 -14.51 -6.67 -28.65
N GLY A 140 -13.73 -5.58 -28.59
CA GLY A 140 -12.47 -5.55 -27.84
C GLY A 140 -11.31 -6.31 -28.51
N GLY A 141 -11.42 -6.61 -29.81
CA GLY A 141 -10.47 -7.41 -30.59
C GLY A 141 -9.12 -6.77 -30.88
N ASP A 142 -8.64 -5.83 -30.07
CA ASP A 142 -7.25 -5.38 -30.15
C ASP A 142 -6.40 -6.23 -29.21
N LEU A 143 -5.39 -6.91 -29.74
CA LEU A 143 -4.30 -7.43 -28.94
C LEU A 143 -3.34 -6.27 -28.64
N THR A 144 -3.30 -5.85 -27.38
CA THR A 144 -2.44 -4.77 -26.92
C THR A 144 -1.25 -5.33 -26.14
N LEU A 145 -0.19 -4.53 -26.01
CA LEU A 145 0.94 -4.88 -25.14
C LEU A 145 0.48 -5.06 -23.68
N GLY A 146 -0.53 -4.30 -23.26
CA GLY A 146 -1.19 -4.46 -21.96
C GLY A 146 -1.73 -5.87 -21.75
N ILE A 147 -2.48 -6.42 -22.71
CA ILE A 147 -3.03 -7.79 -22.62
C ILE A 147 -1.90 -8.82 -22.52
N VAL A 148 -0.86 -8.68 -23.34
CA VAL A 148 0.31 -9.59 -23.30
C VAL A 148 0.99 -9.53 -21.93
N ALA A 149 1.28 -8.34 -21.42
CA ALA A 149 1.90 -8.14 -20.11
C ALA A 149 1.02 -8.69 -18.97
N TRP A 150 -0.29 -8.47 -19.02
CA TRP A 150 -1.24 -9.00 -18.06
C TRP A 150 -1.32 -10.53 -18.06
N LEU A 151 -1.30 -11.17 -19.23
CA LEU A 151 -1.28 -12.64 -19.34
C LEU A 151 0.01 -13.23 -18.75
N LEU A 152 1.16 -12.63 -19.06
CA LEU A 152 2.45 -13.05 -18.51
C LEU A 152 2.51 -12.87 -16.99
N ALA A 153 2.05 -11.72 -16.48
CA ALA A 153 1.96 -11.45 -15.05
C ALA A 153 0.99 -12.42 -14.36
N THR A 154 -0.17 -12.67 -14.96
CA THR A 154 -1.18 -13.63 -14.47
C THR A 154 -0.60 -15.03 -14.38
N LEU A 155 0.15 -15.47 -15.39
CA LEU A 155 0.82 -16.76 -15.36
C LEU A 155 1.85 -16.85 -14.24
N TRP A 156 2.60 -15.77 -13.98
CA TRP A 156 3.53 -15.70 -12.85
C TRP A 156 2.78 -15.76 -11.52
N TYR A 157 1.72 -14.98 -11.36
CA TYR A 157 0.91 -14.91 -10.14
C TYR A 157 0.24 -16.24 -9.81
N LEU A 158 -0.41 -16.88 -10.78
CA LEU A 158 -1.07 -18.17 -10.57
C LEU A 158 -0.06 -19.29 -10.23
N ARG A 159 1.19 -19.18 -10.72
CA ARG A 159 2.27 -20.09 -10.31
C ARG A 159 2.77 -19.82 -8.88
N ALA A 160 2.72 -18.59 -8.41
CA ALA A 160 3.14 -18.24 -7.07
C ALA A 160 2.12 -18.70 -6.01
N ASP A 161 0.85 -18.37 -6.22
CA ASP A 161 -0.29 -18.81 -5.41
C ASP A 161 -1.59 -18.64 -6.21
N VAL A 162 -2.43 -19.68 -6.29
CA VAL A 162 -3.65 -19.65 -7.12
C VAL A 162 -4.69 -18.67 -6.58
N LYS A 163 -4.89 -18.61 -5.26
CA LYS A 163 -5.90 -17.76 -4.63
C LYS A 163 -5.51 -16.29 -4.77
N LEU A 164 -4.32 -15.93 -4.30
CA LEU A 164 -3.83 -14.56 -4.38
C LEU A 164 -3.63 -14.13 -5.83
N GLY A 165 -3.15 -15.06 -6.67
CA GLY A 165 -2.91 -14.77 -8.07
C GLY A 165 -4.18 -14.49 -8.83
N LEU A 166 -5.26 -15.25 -8.59
CA LEU A 166 -6.55 -14.95 -9.19
C LEU A 166 -7.08 -13.57 -8.79
N ILE A 167 -6.98 -13.21 -7.50
CA ILE A 167 -7.43 -11.90 -7.00
C ILE A 167 -6.65 -10.77 -7.69
N VAL A 168 -5.31 -10.85 -7.72
CA VAL A 168 -4.46 -9.84 -8.35
C VAL A 168 -4.73 -9.76 -9.86
N SER A 169 -4.85 -10.90 -10.54
CA SER A 169 -5.13 -10.96 -11.98
C SER A 169 -6.48 -10.36 -12.34
N VAL A 170 -7.52 -10.62 -11.57
CA VAL A 170 -8.84 -10.00 -11.76
C VAL A 170 -8.77 -8.50 -11.51
N ALA A 171 -8.10 -8.06 -10.43
CA ALA A 171 -7.93 -6.65 -10.14
C ALA A 171 -7.20 -5.91 -11.29
N MET A 172 -6.13 -6.51 -11.84
CA MET A 172 -5.44 -5.98 -13.01
C MET A 172 -6.31 -5.98 -14.27
N ALA A 173 -7.13 -7.02 -14.47
CA ALA A 173 -8.05 -7.08 -15.62
C ALA A 173 -9.07 -5.94 -15.58
N LEU A 174 -9.53 -5.54 -14.39
CA LEU A 174 -10.41 -4.39 -14.21
C LEU A 174 -9.75 -3.05 -14.55
N CYS A 175 -8.41 -2.96 -14.52
CA CYS A 175 -7.69 -1.75 -14.92
C CYS A 175 -7.83 -1.43 -16.42
N PHE A 176 -8.10 -2.41 -17.30
CA PHE A 176 -8.27 -2.17 -18.73
C PHE A 176 -9.48 -1.27 -19.05
N PRO A 177 -10.73 -1.64 -18.68
CA PRO A 177 -11.87 -0.75 -18.93
C PRO A 177 -11.73 0.58 -18.19
N LEU A 178 -11.21 0.58 -16.96
CA LEU A 178 -10.96 1.82 -16.21
C LEU A 178 -10.00 2.74 -16.98
N GLY A 179 -8.86 2.23 -17.44
CA GLY A 179 -7.88 3.00 -18.20
C GLY A 179 -8.44 3.55 -19.51
N ARG A 180 -9.31 2.80 -20.20
CA ARG A 180 -9.97 3.23 -21.44
C ARG A 180 -11.03 4.31 -21.22
N MET A 181 -11.65 4.37 -20.04
CA MET A 181 -12.63 5.39 -19.68
C MET A 181 -11.99 6.70 -19.24
N MET A 182 -10.70 6.69 -18.89
CA MET A 182 -9.98 7.86 -18.42
C MET A 182 -9.37 8.66 -19.58
N PRO A 183 -9.37 10.00 -19.53
CA PRO A 183 -8.64 10.79 -20.49
C PRO A 183 -7.12 10.62 -20.26
N VAL A 184 -6.35 10.73 -21.34
CA VAL A 184 -4.89 10.49 -21.35
C VAL A 184 -4.16 11.29 -20.26
N TRP A 185 -4.53 12.56 -20.07
CA TRP A 185 -3.90 13.43 -19.07
C TRP A 185 -4.09 12.91 -17.64
N SER A 186 -5.24 12.31 -17.31
CA SER A 186 -5.50 11.73 -15.99
C SER A 186 -4.63 10.51 -15.74
N VAL A 187 -4.47 9.64 -16.75
CA VAL A 187 -3.58 8.46 -16.65
C VAL A 187 -2.12 8.91 -16.45
N VAL A 188 -1.68 9.93 -17.18
CA VAL A 188 -0.33 10.51 -17.01
C VAL A 188 -0.16 11.15 -15.62
N ALA A 189 -1.17 11.86 -15.12
CA ALA A 189 -1.13 12.46 -13.79
C ALA A 189 -1.05 11.38 -12.68
N ILE A 190 -1.83 10.30 -12.82
CA ILE A 190 -1.78 9.11 -11.95
C ILE A 190 -0.39 8.47 -11.98
N ALA A 191 0.22 8.35 -13.16
CA ALA A 191 1.56 7.81 -13.30
C ALA A 191 2.58 8.66 -12.54
N VAL A 192 2.62 9.97 -12.81
CA VAL A 192 3.55 10.89 -12.14
C VAL A 192 3.32 10.88 -10.63
N GLY A 193 2.07 11.03 -10.17
CA GLY A 193 1.72 11.07 -8.75
C GLY A 193 2.05 9.77 -8.01
N GLY A 194 1.69 8.62 -8.58
CA GLY A 194 1.95 7.31 -8.00
C GLY A 194 3.45 7.07 -7.80
N TRP A 195 4.26 7.31 -8.83
CA TRP A 195 5.71 7.18 -8.75
C TRP A 195 6.33 8.18 -7.78
N LEU A 196 5.90 9.45 -7.79
CA LEU A 196 6.42 10.45 -6.84
C LEU A 196 6.16 10.03 -5.38
N ILE A 197 4.95 9.57 -5.06
CA ILE A 197 4.60 9.10 -3.71
C ILE A 197 5.45 7.89 -3.31
N GLN A 198 5.58 6.90 -4.21
CA GLN A 198 6.32 5.68 -3.91
C GLN A 198 7.82 5.93 -3.74
N LEU A 199 8.42 6.69 -4.66
CA LEU A 199 9.84 7.03 -4.64
C LEU A 199 10.19 7.96 -3.47
N ALA A 200 9.32 8.93 -3.14
CA ALA A 200 9.49 9.75 -1.94
C ALA A 200 9.45 8.90 -0.66
N GLY A 201 8.58 7.88 -0.62
CA GLY A 201 8.54 6.84 0.40
C GLY A 201 9.93 6.26 0.71
N HIS A 202 10.58 5.76 -0.33
CA HIS A 202 11.92 5.18 -0.24
C HIS A 202 12.99 6.20 0.12
N ALA A 203 13.01 7.35 -0.56
CA ALA A 203 14.06 8.35 -0.40
C ALA A 203 14.06 8.99 0.99
N VAL A 204 12.88 9.33 1.53
CA VAL A 204 12.75 10.07 2.79
C VAL A 204 12.84 9.16 4.00
N TRP A 205 12.14 8.02 3.98
CA TRP A 205 11.96 7.20 5.18
C TRP A 205 12.85 5.97 5.24
N GLU A 206 13.08 5.27 4.12
CA GLU A 206 14.01 4.14 4.10
C GLU A 206 15.46 4.58 3.84
N LYS A 207 15.65 5.72 3.17
CA LYS A 207 16.95 6.22 2.67
C LYS A 207 17.69 5.16 1.85
N LYS A 208 16.93 4.35 1.12
CA LYS A 208 17.41 3.26 0.25
C LYS A 208 16.73 3.38 -1.09
N SER A 209 17.40 2.89 -2.14
CA SER A 209 16.77 2.77 -3.46
C SER A 209 15.64 1.74 -3.43
N PRO A 210 14.62 1.90 -4.29
CA PRO A 210 13.58 0.89 -4.46
C PRO A 210 14.17 -0.45 -4.92
N SER A 211 13.73 -1.53 -4.29
CA SER A 211 14.28 -2.87 -4.55
C SER A 211 13.92 -3.43 -5.93
N PHE A 212 12.88 -2.90 -6.60
CA PHE A 212 12.58 -3.30 -7.98
C PHE A 212 13.65 -2.86 -9.00
N LEU A 213 14.46 -1.85 -8.66
CA LEU A 213 15.58 -1.41 -9.52
C LEU A 213 16.70 -2.46 -9.58
N THR A 214 16.83 -3.28 -8.54
CA THR A 214 17.82 -4.36 -8.49
C THR A 214 17.21 -5.70 -8.90
N ASN A 215 15.92 -5.90 -8.65
CA ASN A 215 15.20 -7.12 -9.02
C ASN A 215 13.78 -6.81 -9.50
N MET A 216 13.54 -6.93 -10.81
CA MET A 216 12.22 -6.66 -11.41
C MET A 216 11.08 -7.51 -10.81
N VAL A 217 11.39 -8.69 -10.24
CA VAL A 217 10.38 -9.53 -9.58
C VAL A 217 9.75 -8.82 -8.37
N HIS A 218 10.47 -7.92 -7.70
CA HIS A 218 9.90 -7.11 -6.60
C HIS A 218 8.74 -6.21 -7.06
N ALA A 219 8.72 -5.80 -8.33
CA ALA A 219 7.58 -5.06 -8.89
C ALA A 219 6.32 -5.93 -8.96
N LEU A 220 6.46 -7.23 -9.26
CA LEU A 220 5.35 -8.20 -9.25
C LEU A 220 4.95 -8.58 -7.83
N ILE A 221 5.89 -8.66 -6.88
CA ILE A 221 5.59 -9.05 -5.50
C ILE A 221 4.69 -8.01 -4.81
N GLY A 222 4.90 -6.72 -5.05
CA GLY A 222 4.15 -5.64 -4.38
C GLY A 222 2.63 -5.79 -4.42
N PRO A 223 2.00 -5.92 -5.60
CA PRO A 223 0.54 -6.14 -5.71
C PRO A 223 0.04 -7.37 -4.97
N MET A 224 0.76 -8.50 -5.07
CA MET A 224 0.36 -9.74 -4.42
C MET A 224 0.54 -9.68 -2.89
N PHE A 225 1.60 -9.05 -2.41
CA PHE A 225 1.83 -8.77 -1.01
C PHE A 225 0.72 -7.88 -0.42
N PHE A 226 0.32 -6.84 -1.16
CA PHE A 226 -0.79 -5.97 -0.76
C PHE A 226 -2.11 -6.74 -0.60
N VAL A 227 -2.44 -7.63 -1.55
CA VAL A 227 -3.61 -8.51 -1.44
C VAL A 227 -3.47 -9.44 -0.25
N ALA A 228 -2.32 -10.08 -0.06
CA ALA A 228 -2.09 -11.01 1.05
C ALA A 228 -2.24 -10.35 2.44
N LEU A 229 -1.90 -9.06 2.56
CA LEU A 229 -2.14 -8.28 3.77
C LEU A 229 -3.64 -8.04 4.02
N ILE A 230 -4.41 -7.73 2.97
CA ILE A 230 -5.85 -7.45 3.09
C ILE A 230 -6.64 -8.74 3.34
N THR A 231 -6.26 -9.84 2.71
CA THR A 231 -6.91 -11.14 2.88
C THR A 231 -6.48 -11.87 4.17
N GLY A 232 -5.43 -11.38 4.84
CA GLY A 232 -4.87 -11.97 6.06
C GLY A 232 -4.01 -13.21 5.84
N ASP A 233 -3.65 -13.51 4.58
CA ASP A 233 -2.79 -14.64 4.21
C ASP A 233 -1.31 -14.38 4.60
N TYR A 234 -0.89 -13.12 4.74
CA TYR A 234 0.42 -12.75 5.28
C TYR A 234 0.31 -12.04 6.63
N ALA A 235 1.12 -12.47 7.61
CA ALA A 235 1.23 -11.83 8.92
C ALA A 235 2.55 -11.07 9.02
N ILE A 236 2.49 -9.76 9.24
CA ILE A 236 3.67 -9.01 9.64
C ILE A 236 4.05 -9.45 11.05
N LYS A 237 5.16 -10.17 11.19
CA LYS A 237 5.72 -10.49 12.51
C LYS A 237 6.26 -9.20 13.11
N SER A 238 5.82 -8.85 14.31
CA SER A 238 6.52 -7.85 15.12
C SER A 238 7.94 -8.35 15.33
N GLN A 239 8.94 -7.57 14.94
CA GLN A 239 10.30 -7.80 15.41
C GLN A 239 10.25 -7.91 16.94
N PRO A 240 10.89 -8.93 17.56
CA PRO A 240 11.00 -8.95 19.01
C PRO A 240 11.57 -7.59 19.42
N MET A 241 10.91 -6.91 20.36
CA MET A 241 11.54 -5.76 21.01
C MET A 241 12.91 -6.24 21.48
N ASP A 242 13.93 -5.59 20.97
CA ASP A 242 15.28 -5.71 21.46
C ASP A 242 15.23 -5.64 23.00
N ALA A 243 15.44 -6.80 23.64
CA ALA A 243 15.44 -6.96 25.09
C ALA A 243 16.67 -6.27 25.75
N SER A 244 17.53 -5.61 24.97
CA SER A 244 18.60 -4.74 25.47
C SER A 244 18.11 -3.32 25.77
N ALA A 245 16.99 -2.88 25.19
CA ALA A 245 16.42 -1.55 25.46
C ALA A 245 15.73 -1.43 26.84
N SER A 246 15.48 -2.55 27.54
CA SER A 246 14.92 -2.56 28.90
C SER A 246 15.99 -2.69 30.00
N ARG A 247 17.28 -2.57 29.66
CA ARG A 247 18.41 -2.66 30.60
C ARG A 247 19.25 -1.38 30.70
N ALA A 248 18.77 -0.25 30.19
CA ALA A 248 19.44 1.05 30.25
C ALA A 248 18.66 2.05 31.11
#